data_AF-A6MGZ1-F1
#
_entry.id   AF-A6MGZ1-F1
#
_cell.length_a   1.000
_cell.length_b   1.000
_cell.length_c   1.000
_cell.angle_alpha   90.00
_cell.angle_beta   90.00
_cell.angle_gamma   90.00
#
_symmetry.space_group_name_H-M   'P 1'
#
loop_
_entity.id
_entity.type
_entity.pdbx_description
1 polymer ?
#
loop_
_entity_poly.entity_id
_entity_poly.type
_entity_poly.pdbx_seq_one_letter_code
_entity_poly.pdbx_strand_id
1 'polypeptide(L)'
;HRIAYMFSYDEMAFVIEHANTPHQAFLDAWTTACAIGSAASFVVPPGTFLVDSIILKGPCGGNTSPRVLIQGTVMAPSSLDSNPTIGWIEFRALNGLYLG
;
A
#
# COMPACT_ATOMS: atom_id res chain seq x y z
N HIS A 1 -8.74 16.96 11.91
CA HIS A 1 -9.98 16.51 11.24
C HIS A 1 -9.61 15.29 10.44
N ARG A 2 -10.18 14.13 10.78
CA ARG A 2 -9.90 12.86 10.11
C ARG A 2 -10.79 12.77 8.88
N ILE A 3 -10.20 12.56 7.73
CA ILE A 3 -10.96 12.31 6.52
C ILE A 3 -10.47 10.98 5.95
N ALA A 4 -11.27 9.94 6.20
CA ALA A 4 -11.25 8.66 5.51
C ALA A 4 -12.55 8.62 4.72
N TYR A 5 -12.49 8.56 3.40
CA TYR A 5 -13.69 8.41 2.57
C TYR A 5 -13.87 6.97 2.13
N MET A 6 -15.07 6.50 2.40
CA MET A 6 -15.65 5.17 2.25
C MET A 6 -16.32 5.08 0.88
N PHE A 7 -16.13 4.01 0.11
CA PHE A 7 -17.12 3.59 -0.88
C PHE A 7 -17.44 2.10 -0.66
N SER A 8 -18.69 1.86 -0.23
CA SER A 8 -19.35 0.56 -0.02
C SER A 8 -18.99 -0.20 1.27
N TYR A 9 -20.03 -0.76 1.89
CA TYR A 9 -20.08 -1.32 3.25
C TYR A 9 -19.21 -2.57 3.51
N ASP A 10 -18.40 -3.02 2.55
CA ASP A 10 -17.55 -4.23 2.66
C ASP A 10 -16.08 -4.03 2.24
N GLU A 11 -15.66 -2.83 1.78
CA GLU A 11 -14.27 -2.60 1.36
C GLU A 11 -13.71 -1.27 1.89
N MET A 12 -12.87 -1.34 2.94
CA MET A 12 -12.07 -0.19 3.34
C MET A 12 -10.87 -0.04 2.39
N ALA A 13 -11.10 0.62 1.25
CA ALA A 13 -10.07 1.02 0.31
C ALA A 13 -9.50 2.39 0.71
N PHE A 14 -8.18 2.50 0.88
CA PHE A 14 -7.51 3.77 1.11
C PHE A 14 -7.01 4.34 -0.23
N VAL A 15 -7.57 5.47 -0.65
CA VAL A 15 -7.20 6.17 -1.87
C VAL A 15 -6.09 7.19 -1.57
N ILE A 16 -5.12 7.25 -2.47
CA ILE A 16 -3.98 8.18 -2.50
C ILE A 16 -4.48 9.63 -2.68
N GLU A 17 -4.92 10.29 -1.62
CA GLU A 17 -5.25 11.72 -1.67
C GLU A 17 -4.60 12.49 -0.51
N HIS A 18 -4.03 13.65 -0.82
CA HIS A 18 -3.20 14.52 0.06
C HIS A 18 -1.80 13.99 0.41
N ALA A 19 -1.17 13.25 -0.50
CA ALA A 19 0.26 12.97 -0.44
C ALA A 19 1.05 13.92 -1.36
N ASN A 20 2.21 14.40 -0.89
CA ASN A 20 3.11 15.22 -1.71
C ASN A 20 3.68 14.44 -2.90
N THR A 21 3.73 13.10 -2.82
CA THR A 21 4.19 12.19 -3.89
C THR A 21 3.43 10.86 -3.84
N PRO A 22 3.35 10.11 -4.96
CA PRO A 22 2.78 8.75 -4.97
C PRO A 22 3.44 7.81 -3.96
N HIS A 23 4.75 7.93 -3.77
CA HIS A 23 5.50 7.13 -2.79
C HIS A 23 4.96 7.30 -1.36
N GLN A 24 4.79 8.55 -0.91
CA GLN A 24 4.25 8.81 0.44
C GLN A 24 2.81 8.28 0.57
N ALA A 25 2.03 8.40 -0.49
CA ALA A 25 0.65 7.92 -0.48
C ALA A 25 0.54 6.40 -0.31
N PHE A 26 1.43 5.64 -0.95
CA PHE A 26 1.49 4.19 -0.79
C PHE A 26 1.82 3.82 0.67
N LEU A 27 2.74 4.54 1.32
CA LEU A 27 3.08 4.32 2.73
C LEU A 27 1.90 4.60 3.67
N ASP A 28 1.20 5.71 3.47
CA ASP A 28 0.08 6.11 4.31
C ASP A 28 -1.11 5.13 4.15
N ALA A 29 -1.37 4.74 2.91
CA ALA A 29 -2.38 3.75 2.56
C ALA A 29 -2.09 2.39 3.19
N TRP A 30 -0.86 1.92 3.05
CA TRP A 30 -0.43 0.65 3.63
C TRP A 30 -0.50 0.68 5.14
N THR A 31 -0.02 1.75 5.78
CA THR A 31 -0.04 1.90 7.24
C THR A 31 -1.46 1.80 7.78
N THR A 32 -2.41 2.45 7.11
CA THR A 32 -3.82 2.43 7.49
C THR A 32 -4.45 1.04 7.29
N ALA A 33 -4.26 0.43 6.11
CA ALA A 33 -4.79 -0.89 5.82
C ALA A 33 -4.18 -1.98 6.73
N CYS A 34 -2.87 -1.90 6.98
CA CYS A 34 -2.17 -2.83 7.85
C CYS A 34 -2.58 -2.68 9.31
N ALA A 35 -2.95 -1.48 9.79
CA ALA A 35 -3.51 -1.33 11.14
C ALA A 35 -4.85 -2.08 11.33
N ILE A 36 -5.62 -2.25 10.25
CA ILE A 36 -6.91 -2.98 10.25
C ILE A 36 -6.69 -4.48 10.03
N GLY A 37 -5.76 -4.86 9.16
CA GLY A 37 -5.46 -6.26 8.85
C GLY A 37 -6.40 -6.85 7.79
N SER A 38 -6.83 -8.09 7.97
CA SER A 38 -7.57 -8.87 6.96
C SER A 38 -8.92 -8.29 6.52
N ALA A 39 -9.49 -7.36 7.29
CA ALA A 39 -10.73 -6.66 6.95
C ALA A 39 -10.53 -5.43 6.05
N ALA A 40 -9.28 -5.09 5.70
CA ALA A 40 -8.96 -3.97 4.83
C ALA A 40 -8.32 -4.41 3.51
N SER A 41 -8.39 -3.50 2.54
CA SER A 41 -7.78 -3.65 1.23
C SER A 41 -6.86 -2.45 0.96
N PHE A 42 -5.60 -2.73 0.64
CA PHE A 42 -4.69 -1.77 0.04
C PHE A 42 -4.94 -1.76 -1.47
N VAL A 43 -5.40 -0.62 -2.01
CA VAL A 43 -5.83 -0.49 -3.41
C VAL A 43 -4.94 0.50 -4.15
N VAL A 44 -4.31 0.06 -5.24
CA VAL A 44 -3.71 0.95 -6.23
C VAL A 44 -4.75 1.18 -7.32
N PRO A 45 -5.36 2.38 -7.40
CA PRO A 45 -6.43 2.64 -8.35
C PRO A 45 -5.89 2.67 -9.79
N PRO A 46 -6.78 2.65 -10.81
CA PRO A 46 -6.37 2.84 -12.20
C PRO A 46 -5.57 4.13 -12.41
N GLY A 47 -4.46 4.04 -13.13
CA GLY A 47 -3.51 5.15 -13.35
C GLY A 47 -2.07 4.66 -13.40
N THR A 48 -1.11 5.57 -13.56
CA THR A 48 0.33 5.25 -13.53
C THR A 48 0.99 6.03 -12.41
N PHE A 49 1.66 5.32 -11.50
CA PHE A 49 2.28 5.88 -10.31
C PHE A 49 3.79 5.57 -10.30
N LEU A 50 4.61 6.61 -10.38
CA LEU A 50 6.06 6.49 -10.18
C LEU A 50 6.33 6.39 -8.68
N VAL A 51 6.85 5.24 -8.23
CA VAL A 51 7.06 4.94 -6.82
C VAL A 51 8.51 4.50 -6.62
N ASP A 52 9.22 5.15 -5.72
CA ASP A 52 10.58 4.77 -5.33
C ASP A 52 10.57 3.49 -4.46
N SER A 53 11.75 2.93 -4.15
CA SER A 53 11.88 1.72 -3.32
C SER A 53 11.08 1.84 -2.02
N ILE A 54 10.14 0.92 -1.81
CA ILE A 54 9.19 0.97 -0.70
C ILE A 54 9.10 -0.36 0.05
N ILE A 55 9.03 -0.28 1.38
CA ILE A 55 8.82 -1.44 2.25
C ILE A 55 7.43 -1.35 2.87
N LEU A 56 6.55 -2.26 2.47
CA LEU A 56 5.21 -2.49 2.98
C LEU A 56 5.30 -3.48 4.15
N LYS A 57 5.49 -2.92 5.34
CA LYS A 57 5.90 -3.65 6.54
C LYS A 57 4.72 -4.00 7.46
N GLY A 58 4.77 -5.19 8.05
CA GLY A 58 3.95 -5.60 9.21
C GLY A 58 4.71 -5.58 10.55
N PRO A 59 4.22 -6.27 11.60
CA PRO A 59 2.98 -7.05 11.63
C PRO A 59 1.75 -6.16 11.50
N CYS A 60 0.69 -6.71 10.90
CA CYS A 60 -0.58 -6.03 10.74
C CYS A 60 -1.54 -6.36 11.90
N GLY A 61 -2.53 -5.48 12.11
CA GLY A 61 -3.61 -5.66 13.07
C GLY A 61 -4.31 -7.00 12.87
N GLY A 62 -4.77 -7.61 13.96
CA GLY A 62 -5.40 -8.93 13.92
C GLY A 62 -4.47 -10.07 13.46
N ASN A 63 -3.16 -9.84 13.35
CA ASN A 63 -2.15 -10.82 12.96
C ASN A 63 -2.39 -11.42 11.56
N THR A 64 -3.08 -10.72 10.66
CA THR A 64 -3.25 -11.12 9.25
C THR A 64 -3.17 -9.89 8.38
N SER A 65 -2.47 -9.99 7.25
CA SER A 65 -2.27 -8.85 6.36
C SER A 65 -3.53 -8.48 5.57
N PRO A 66 -3.68 -7.20 5.17
CA PRO A 66 -4.76 -6.77 4.30
C PRO A 66 -4.64 -7.40 2.90
N ARG A 67 -5.74 -7.38 2.14
CA ARG A 67 -5.70 -7.71 0.70
C ARG A 67 -4.98 -6.61 -0.04
N VAL A 68 -4.24 -6.96 -1.09
CA VAL A 68 -3.58 -6.01 -1.98
C VAL A 68 -4.23 -6.14 -3.35
N LEU A 69 -4.79 -5.03 -3.84
CA LEU A 69 -5.46 -4.94 -5.13
C LEU A 69 -4.72 -3.91 -5.99
N ILE A 70 -4.14 -4.35 -7.11
CA ILE A 70 -3.41 -3.47 -8.02
C ILE A 70 -4.18 -3.34 -9.32
N GLN A 71 -4.99 -2.28 -9.43
CA GLN A 71 -5.79 -2.00 -10.62
C GLN A 71 -5.08 -1.05 -11.61
N GLY A 72 -4.08 -0.30 -11.13
CA GLY A 72 -3.24 0.58 -11.94
C GLY A 72 -1.87 0.01 -12.29
N THR A 73 -0.99 0.88 -12.74
CA THR A 73 0.41 0.60 -13.04
C THR A 73 1.29 1.26 -11.99
N VAL A 74 2.07 0.47 -11.28
CA VAL A 74 3.19 0.97 -10.46
C VAL A 74 4.43 0.95 -11.35
N MET A 75 5.18 2.05 -11.38
CA MET A 75 6.34 2.22 -12.26
C MET A 75 7.59 2.51 -11.43
N ALA A 76 8.67 1.80 -11.73
CA ALA A 76 9.95 1.99 -11.06
C ALA A 76 10.68 3.20 -11.63
N PRO A 77 11.45 3.94 -10.82
CA PRO A 77 12.37 4.94 -11.33
C PRO A 77 13.50 4.27 -12.14
N SER A 78 14.07 5.02 -13.09
CA SER A 78 15.19 4.55 -13.94
C SER A 78 16.45 4.24 -13.15
N SER A 79 16.62 4.88 -12.00
CA SER A 79 17.63 4.59 -10.99
C SER A 79 16.90 4.34 -9.68
N LEU A 80 16.98 3.11 -9.19
CA LEU A 80 16.67 2.85 -7.79
C LEU A 80 17.86 3.42 -7.00
N ASP A 81 17.61 4.37 -6.10
CA ASP A 81 18.66 4.81 -5.18
C ASP A 81 19.22 3.56 -4.49
N SER A 82 20.55 3.51 -4.36
CA SER A 82 21.37 2.36 -3.96
C SER A 82 21.20 1.96 -2.48
N ASN A 83 19.98 2.07 -1.95
CA ASN A 83 19.61 1.49 -0.68
C ASN A 83 19.68 -0.05 -0.84
N PRO A 84 20.39 -0.78 0.04
CA PRO A 84 20.60 -2.23 -0.07
C PRO A 84 19.33 -3.05 0.26
N THR A 85 18.15 -2.51 -0.01
CA THR A 85 16.91 -3.27 -0.06
C THR A 85 16.91 -4.13 -1.32
N ILE A 86 16.70 -5.43 -1.12
CA ILE A 86 16.82 -6.49 -2.14
C ILE A 86 15.75 -6.34 -3.25
N GLY A 87 14.81 -5.39 -3.15
CA GLY A 87 13.76 -5.18 -4.14
C GLY A 87 13.17 -3.77 -4.16
N TRP A 88 12.53 -3.45 -5.29
CA TRP A 88 11.84 -2.18 -5.52
C TRP A 88 10.55 -2.04 -4.69
N ILE A 89 9.73 -3.08 -4.60
CA ILE A 89 8.57 -3.13 -3.69
C ILE A 89 8.73 -4.37 -2.81
N GLU A 90 8.82 -4.16 -1.49
CA GLU A 90 9.06 -5.24 -0.54
C GLU A 90 7.91 -5.37 0.46
N PHE A 91 7.31 -6.56 0.54
CA PHE A 91 6.39 -6.93 1.61
C PHE A 91 7.16 -7.65 2.71
N ARG A 92 7.18 -7.09 3.93
CA ARG A 92 8.05 -7.59 5.01
C ARG A 92 7.28 -7.89 6.29
N ALA A 93 7.61 -9.03 6.92
CA ALA A 93 7.04 -9.46 8.21
C ALA A 93 5.50 -9.52 8.21
N LEU A 94 4.94 -10.06 7.12
CA LEU A 94 3.51 -10.25 6.93
C LEU A 94 3.08 -11.64 7.36
N ASN A 95 1.83 -11.76 7.82
CA ASN A 95 1.19 -13.05 8.03
C ASN A 95 0.09 -13.23 6.97
N GLY A 96 0.43 -13.99 5.93
CA GLY A 96 -0.34 -14.07 4.70
C GLY A 96 -0.08 -12.88 3.76
N LEU A 97 -0.18 -13.11 2.46
CA LEU A 97 -0.18 -12.07 1.44
C LEU A 97 -1.15 -12.52 0.34
N TYR A 98 -2.14 -11.69 0.05
CA TYR A 98 -3.08 -11.91 -1.04
C TYR A 98 -2.96 -10.76 -2.04
N LEU A 99 -2.53 -11.09 -3.25
CA LEU A 99 -2.42 -10.17 -4.39
C LEU A 99 -3.55 -10.49 -5.37
N GLY A 100 -4.27 -9.46 -5.80
CA GLY A 100 -5.37 -9.56 -6.77
C GLY A 100 -5.45 -8.36 -7.69
#